data_AF-A0A7C8ZED6-F1
#
_entry.id   AF-A0A7C8ZED6-F1
#
_cell.length_a   1.000
_cell.length_b   1.000
_cell.length_c   1.000
_cell.angle_alpha   90.00
_cell.angle_beta   90.00
_cell.angle_gamma   90.00
#
_symmetry.space_group_name_H-M   'P 1'
#
loop_
_entity.id
_entity.type
_entity.pdbx_description
1 polymer ?
#
loop_
_entity_poly.entity_id
_entity_poly.type
_entity_poly.pdbx_seq_one_letter_code
_entity_poly.pdbx_strand_id
1 'polypeptide(L)'
;GPKMIRGENIHHPYDGHDSSETPYEAQFFGHWIEVSFRNKTQRRFWITSFFAVAWSLWKRRNEIVFQQQSVEEDVLRYMIRWRIAMWSKAWKEPLPYAVAEIVRNFASIPELATN
;
A
#
# COMPACT_ATOMS: atom_id res chain seq x y z
N GLY A 1 -28.32 56.92 -22.51
CA GLY A 1 -28.47 55.51 -22.91
C GLY A 1 -27.28 54.73 -22.39
N PRO A 2 -27.48 53.53 -21.82
CA PRO A 2 -26.43 52.81 -21.09
C PRO A 2 -25.32 52.31 -22.03
N LYS A 3 -24.07 52.41 -21.54
CA LYS A 3 -22.85 51.90 -22.18
C LYS A 3 -22.87 50.37 -22.15
N MET A 4 -22.72 49.74 -23.32
CA MET A 4 -22.39 48.31 -23.42
C MET A 4 -20.97 48.11 -22.89
N ILE A 5 -20.85 47.45 -21.73
CA ILE A 5 -19.57 46.98 -21.20
C ILE A 5 -19.20 45.73 -22.01
N ARG A 6 -18.12 45.88 -22.79
CA ARG A 6 -17.45 44.84 -23.56
C ARG A 6 -17.04 43.72 -22.61
N GLY A 7 -17.37 42.48 -22.97
CA GLY A 7 -17.27 41.28 -22.15
C GLY A 7 -16.04 41.22 -21.27
N GLU A 8 -16.29 41.06 -19.97
CA GLU A 8 -15.29 40.61 -19.02
C GLU A 8 -14.82 39.23 -19.48
N ASN A 9 -13.58 39.16 -19.98
CA ASN A 9 -12.84 37.91 -20.02
C ASN A 9 -12.65 37.47 -18.57
N ILE A 10 -13.53 36.60 -18.10
CA ILE A 10 -13.35 35.86 -16.86
C ILE A 10 -12.13 34.98 -17.11
N HIS A 11 -10.98 35.40 -16.61
CA HIS A 11 -9.76 34.61 -16.66
C HIS A 11 -10.01 33.37 -15.79
N HIS A 12 -10.37 32.27 -16.42
CA HIS A 12 -10.47 30.97 -15.77
C HIS A 12 -9.02 30.56 -15.44
N PRO A 13 -8.65 30.33 -14.17
CA PRO A 13 -7.25 30.09 -13.78
C PRO A 13 -6.80 28.64 -14.07
N TYR A 14 -7.50 27.93 -14.96
CA TYR A 14 -7.32 26.49 -15.21
C TYR A 14 -6.86 26.17 -16.64
N ASP A 15 -6.17 27.10 -17.30
CA ASP A 15 -5.52 26.82 -18.59
C ASP A 15 -4.01 26.68 -18.35
N GLY A 16 -3.64 25.52 -17.80
CA GLY A 16 -2.24 25.21 -17.49
C GLY A 16 -2.06 23.86 -16.84
N HIS A 17 -2.73 22.81 -17.35
CA HIS A 17 -2.37 21.46 -16.97
C HIS A 17 -1.10 21.07 -17.75
N ASP A 18 0.05 21.48 -17.22
CA ASP A 18 1.32 20.89 -17.61
C ASP A 18 1.20 19.39 -17.31
N SER A 19 1.23 18.59 -18.38
CA SER A 19 1.05 17.14 -18.33
C SER A 19 2.27 16.44 -17.70
N SER A 20 3.30 17.20 -17.33
CA SER A 20 4.54 16.73 -16.73
C SER A 20 4.60 16.87 -15.20
N GLU A 21 3.67 17.59 -14.58
CA GLU A 21 3.62 17.72 -13.13
C GLU A 21 2.88 16.53 -12.50
N THR A 22 3.59 15.73 -11.73
CA THR A 22 2.98 14.68 -10.90
C THR A 22 1.91 15.32 -9.99
N PRO A 23 0.67 14.78 -9.93
CA PRO A 23 -0.41 15.38 -9.14
C PRO A 23 0.03 15.67 -7.71
N TYR A 24 -0.37 16.81 -7.16
CA TYR A 24 -0.01 17.22 -5.79
C TYR A 24 -0.25 16.12 -4.74
N GLU A 25 -1.31 15.32 -4.91
CA GLU A 25 -1.65 14.17 -4.08
C GLU A 25 -0.58 13.08 -4.15
N ALA A 26 -0.05 12.80 -5.35
CA ALA A 26 1.00 11.82 -5.55
C ALA A 26 2.32 12.26 -4.89
N GLN A 27 2.62 13.57 -4.93
CA GLN A 27 3.79 14.13 -4.26
C GLN A 27 3.66 14.03 -2.74
N PHE A 28 2.50 14.38 -2.18
CA PHE A 28 2.23 14.30 -0.75
C PHE A 28 2.31 12.85 -0.25
N PHE A 29 1.64 11.92 -0.94
CA PHE A 29 1.66 10.50 -0.58
C PHE A 29 3.08 9.91 -0.69
N GLY A 30 3.81 10.26 -1.75
CA GLY A 30 5.20 9.88 -1.92
C GLY A 30 6.09 10.36 -0.77
N HIS A 31 5.96 11.64 -0.40
CA HIS A 31 6.70 12.22 0.71
C HIS A 31 6.33 11.59 2.06
N TRP A 32 5.05 11.38 2.33
CA TRP A 32 4.60 10.73 3.57
C TRP A 32 5.15 9.30 3.69
N ILE A 33 5.16 8.53 2.60
CA ILE A 33 5.76 7.18 2.57
C ILE A 33 7.26 7.25 2.84
N GLU A 34 7.98 8.20 2.25
CA GLU A 34 9.43 8.34 2.41
C GLU A 34 9.81 8.73 3.85
N VAL A 35 9.06 9.68 4.44
CA VAL A 35 9.26 10.11 5.83
C VAL A 35 8.91 9.00 6.82
N SER A 36 7.81 8.27 6.57
CA SER A 36 7.34 7.20 7.46
C SER A 36 8.18 5.93 7.38
N PHE A 37 8.79 5.65 6.22
CA PHE A 37 9.54 4.41 5.97
C PHE A 37 10.94 4.68 5.40
N ARG A 38 11.79 5.32 6.22
CA ARG A 38 13.20 5.59 5.87
C ARG A 38 13.99 4.33 5.52
N ASN A 39 13.66 3.20 6.13
CA ASN A 39 14.26 1.90 5.81
C ASN A 39 13.50 1.26 4.63
N LYS A 40 14.19 1.04 3.50
CA LYS A 40 13.63 0.41 2.29
C LYS A 40 13.05 -0.99 2.57
N THR A 41 13.69 -1.75 3.45
CA THR A 41 13.22 -3.08 3.86
C THR A 41 11.93 -2.98 4.67
N GLN A 42 11.85 -2.03 5.60
CA GLN A 42 10.64 -1.74 6.35
C GLN A 42 9.50 -1.32 5.41
N ARG A 43 9.73 -0.38 4.50
CA ARG A 43 8.75 0.03 3.48
C ARG A 43 8.18 -1.17 2.71
N ARG A 44 9.07 -2.03 2.22
CA ARG A 44 8.70 -3.26 1.49
C ARG A 44 7.85 -4.18 2.34
N PHE A 45 8.24 -4.43 3.59
CA PHE A 45 7.47 -5.26 4.50
C PHE A 45 6.08 -4.69 4.77
N TRP A 46 5.95 -3.38 4.97
CA TRP A 46 4.66 -2.72 5.19
C TRP A 46 3.74 -2.77 3.98
N ILE A 47 4.26 -2.42 2.80
CA ILE A 47 3.50 -2.51 1.53
C ILE A 47 3.04 -3.96 1.31
N THR A 48 3.97 -4.91 1.46
CA THR A 48 3.66 -6.33 1.29
C THR A 48 2.64 -6.81 2.31
N SER A 49 2.74 -6.38 3.58
CA SER A 49 1.81 -6.73 4.65
C SER A 49 0.41 -6.25 4.36
N PHE A 50 0.24 -5.00 3.91
CA PHE A 50 -1.06 -4.47 3.53
C PHE A 50 -1.73 -5.34 2.45
N PHE A 51 -1.03 -5.60 1.34
CA PHE A 51 -1.58 -6.41 0.26
C PHE A 51 -1.81 -7.86 0.67
N ALA A 52 -0.91 -8.45 1.45
CA ALA A 52 -1.04 -9.81 1.93
C ALA A 52 -2.27 -9.97 2.84
N VAL A 53 -2.52 -9.03 3.74
CA VAL A 53 -3.71 -9.02 4.61
C VAL A 53 -4.98 -8.84 3.77
N ALA A 54 -5.04 -7.81 2.91
CA ALA A 54 -6.20 -7.53 2.08
C ALA A 54 -6.56 -8.73 1.19
N TRP A 55 -5.56 -9.33 0.53
CA TRP A 55 -5.75 -10.51 -0.30
C TRP A 55 -6.21 -11.73 0.50
N SER A 56 -5.59 -11.96 1.66
CA SER A 56 -5.96 -13.10 2.53
C SER A 56 -7.40 -12.97 3.02
N LEU A 57 -7.81 -11.76 3.42
CA LEU A 57 -9.16 -11.49 3.87
C LEU A 57 -10.19 -11.60 2.74
N TRP A 58 -9.86 -11.05 1.56
CA TRP A 58 -10.71 -11.19 0.37
C TRP A 58 -10.92 -12.65 -0.02
N LYS A 59 -9.82 -13.42 -0.10
CA LYS A 59 -9.89 -14.85 -0.41
C LYS A 59 -10.70 -15.59 0.66
N ARG A 60 -10.46 -15.30 1.93
CA ARG A 60 -11.16 -15.97 3.03
C ARG A 60 -12.66 -15.69 3.02
N ARG A 61 -13.04 -14.44 2.78
CA ARG A 61 -14.45 -14.05 2.63
C ARG A 61 -15.12 -14.85 1.50
N ASN A 62 -14.45 -15.00 0.37
CA ASN A 62 -14.99 -15.78 -0.75
C ASN A 62 -15.12 -17.27 -0.40
N GLU A 63 -14.14 -17.85 0.29
CA GLU A 63 -14.22 -19.25 0.75
C GLU A 63 -15.41 -19.47 1.71
N ILE A 64 -15.67 -18.53 2.63
CA ILE A 64 -16.83 -18.61 3.54
C ILE A 64 -18.15 -18.55 2.76
N VAL A 65 -18.29 -17.56 1.86
CA VAL A 65 -19.54 -17.32 1.12
C VAL A 65 -19.84 -18.44 0.12
N PHE A 66 -18.83 -18.91 -0.62
CA PHE A 66 -19.02 -19.85 -1.72
C PHE A 66 -18.79 -21.32 -1.33
N GLN A 67 -18.03 -21.60 -0.27
CA GLN A 67 -17.64 -22.97 0.11
C GLN A 67 -18.11 -23.36 1.53
N GLN A 68 -18.83 -22.48 2.23
CA GLN A 68 -19.34 -22.71 3.60
C GLN A 68 -18.26 -23.17 4.59
N GLN A 69 -17.00 -22.78 4.37
CA GLN A 69 -15.90 -23.14 5.27
C GLN A 69 -15.98 -22.37 6.60
N SER A 70 -15.68 -23.07 7.70
CA SER A 70 -15.59 -22.47 9.05
C SER A 70 -14.37 -21.57 9.18
N VAL A 71 -14.49 -20.44 9.87
CA VAL A 71 -13.36 -19.52 10.07
C VAL A 71 -12.35 -20.11 11.07
N GLU A 72 -11.17 -20.48 10.59
CA GLU A 72 -10.03 -20.82 11.45
C GLU A 72 -9.04 -19.66 11.41
N GLU A 73 -9.01 -18.89 12.50
CA GLU A 73 -8.20 -17.67 12.59
C GLU A 73 -6.70 -17.96 12.51
N ASP A 74 -6.26 -19.07 13.10
CA ASP A 74 -4.85 -19.48 13.09
C ASP A 74 -4.35 -19.78 11.68
N VAL A 75 -5.17 -20.44 10.86
CA VAL A 75 -4.88 -20.68 9.45
C VAL A 75 -4.78 -19.36 8.71
N LEU A 76 -5.69 -18.41 8.95
CA LEU A 76 -5.62 -17.10 8.30
C LEU A 76 -4.35 -16.33 8.69
N ARG A 77 -4.01 -16.28 9.98
CA ARG A 77 -2.79 -15.64 10.49
C ARG A 77 -1.54 -16.28 9.89
N TYR A 78 -1.47 -17.60 9.87
CA TYR A 78 -0.37 -18.35 9.28
C TYR A 78 -0.23 -18.04 7.78
N MET A 79 -1.34 -18.02 7.06
CA MET A 79 -1.37 -17.76 5.62
C MET A 79 -0.95 -16.32 5.29
N ILE A 80 -1.32 -15.34 6.13
CA ILE A 80 -0.85 -13.95 6.02
C ILE A 80 0.67 -13.89 6.19
N ARG A 81 1.24 -14.49 7.26
CA ARG A 81 2.70 -14.50 7.49
C ARG A 81 3.46 -15.12 6.32
N TRP A 82 2.95 -16.22 5.77
CA TRP A 82 3.54 -16.87 4.58
C TRP A 82 3.53 -15.98 3.35
N ARG A 83 2.39 -15.32 3.07
CA ARG A 83 2.33 -14.36 1.96
C ARG A 83 3.31 -13.23 2.17
N ILE A 84 3.39 -12.67 3.37
CA ILE A 84 4.34 -11.58 3.67
C ILE A 84 5.77 -12.04 3.42
N ALA A 85 6.15 -13.22 3.90
CA ALA A 85 7.50 -13.75 3.73
C ALA A 85 7.83 -14.04 2.25
N MET A 86 6.94 -14.74 1.54
CA MET A 86 7.13 -15.11 0.13
C MET A 86 7.09 -13.90 -0.79
N TRP A 87 6.08 -13.04 -0.63
CA TRP A 87 5.90 -11.86 -1.46
C TRP A 87 6.97 -10.84 -1.18
N SER A 88 7.43 -10.69 0.07
CA SER A 88 8.60 -9.87 0.35
C SER A 88 9.77 -10.41 -0.44
N LYS A 89 10.11 -11.70 -0.36
CA LYS A 89 11.23 -12.29 -1.11
C LYS A 89 11.14 -12.15 -2.64
N ALA A 90 9.93 -11.99 -3.20
CA ALA A 90 9.72 -11.84 -4.64
C ALA A 90 10.12 -10.46 -5.22
N TRP A 91 10.42 -9.46 -4.38
CA TRP A 91 10.96 -8.18 -4.84
C TRP A 91 12.37 -8.35 -5.41
N LYS A 92 12.79 -7.42 -6.27
CA LYS A 92 14.10 -7.46 -6.94
C LYS A 92 15.27 -7.39 -5.95
N GLU A 93 15.10 -6.70 -4.83
CA GLU A 93 16.16 -6.52 -3.83
C GLU A 93 16.29 -7.74 -2.90
N PRO A 94 17.53 -8.15 -2.56
CA PRO A 94 17.77 -9.29 -1.70
C PRO A 94 17.19 -9.11 -0.29
N LEU A 95 16.49 -10.16 0.15
CA LEU A 95 15.97 -10.42 1.49
C LEU A 95 17.07 -10.74 2.52
N PRO A 96 17.43 -9.96 3.58
CA PRO A 96 18.36 -10.49 4.59
C PRO A 96 17.76 -11.63 5.44
N TYR A 97 16.47 -11.92 5.29
CA TYR A 97 15.76 -12.96 6.03
C TYR A 97 15.36 -14.13 5.14
N ALA A 98 15.48 -15.35 5.67
CA ALA A 98 14.88 -16.52 5.05
C ALA A 98 13.34 -16.49 5.23
N VAL A 99 12.60 -17.08 4.29
CA VAL A 99 11.12 -17.14 4.37
C VAL A 99 10.66 -17.80 5.69
N ALA A 100 11.30 -18.90 6.07
CA ALA A 100 10.98 -19.62 7.30
C ALA A 100 11.27 -18.79 8.57
N GLU A 101 12.29 -17.94 8.54
CA GLU A 101 12.65 -17.04 9.63
C GLU A 101 11.57 -15.96 9.81
N ILE A 102 11.10 -15.38 8.71
CA ILE A 102 10.00 -14.40 8.74
C ILE A 102 8.71 -15.02 9.26
N VAL A 103 8.38 -16.23 8.85
CA VAL A 103 7.14 -16.90 9.29
C VAL A 103 7.18 -17.23 10.78
N ARG A 104 8.33 -17.73 11.29
CA ARG A 104 8.50 -18.17 12.67
C ARG A 104 8.70 -17.00 13.64
N ASN A 105 9.49 -16.02 13.25
CA ASN A 105 9.92 -14.90 14.10
C ASN A 105 9.24 -13.59 13.69
N PHE A 106 8.04 -13.67 13.12
CA PHE A 106 7.34 -12.53 12.51
C PHE A 106 7.27 -11.29 13.42
N ALA A 107 6.97 -11.49 14.71
CA ALA A 107 6.86 -10.42 15.70
C ALA A 107 8.21 -9.86 16.17
N SER A 108 9.30 -10.58 15.93
CA SER A 108 10.66 -10.21 16.36
C SER A 108 11.45 -9.52 15.26
N ILE A 109 10.90 -9.40 14.04
CA ILE A 109 11.53 -8.68 12.93
C ILE A 109 11.37 -7.18 13.17
N PRO A 110 12.48 -6.43 13.37
CA PRO A 110 12.42 -4.99 13.66
C PRO A 110 11.68 -4.20 12.58
N GLU A 111 11.84 -4.58 11.32
CA GLU A 111 11.21 -3.95 10.16
C GLU A 111 9.70 -4.22 10.05
N LEU A 112 9.17 -5.17 10.82
CA LEU A 112 7.75 -5.44 10.97
C LEU A 112 7.16 -4.91 12.28
N ALA A 113 8.02 -4.47 13.21
CA ALA A 113 7.57 -3.88 14.46
C ALA A 113 6.95 -2.48 14.21
N THR A 114 5.85 -2.20 14.90
CA THR A 114 5.33 -0.85 15.08
C THR A 114 6.13 -0.19 16.21
N ASN A 115 6.90 0.85 15.88
CA ASN A 115 7.56 1.71 16.86
C ASN A 115 6.54 2.45 17.73
#